data_AF-A0A3N9UD39-F1
#
_entry.id   AF-A0A3N9UD39-F1
#
_cell.length_a   1.000
_cell.length_b   1.000
_cell.length_c   1.000
_cell.angle_alpha   90.00
_cell.angle_beta   90.00
_cell.angle_gamma   90.00
#
_symmetry.space_group_name_H-M   'P 1'
#
loop_
_entity.id
_entity.type
_entity.pdbx_description
1 polymer ?
#
loop_
_entity_poly.entity_id
_entity_poly.type
_entity_poly.pdbx_seq_one_letter_code
_entity_poly.pdbx_strand_id
1 'polypeptide(L)'
;MGRKRVIAPEEASLWLGVLLDAAFDPSSTALDLKRSADVLNHTEPGRDWQARHGQAELLAIASDLTQYPHDYSDTQRAELLLAWAERWVQADDWQRLQGRVRKRRQRAA
;
A
#
# COMPACT_ATOMS: atom_id res chain seq x y z
N MET A 1 -19.33 -8.89 5.41
CA MET A 1 -18.61 -8.89 4.12
C MET A 1 -18.02 -7.51 3.92
N GLY A 2 -16.70 -7.36 4.02
CA GLY A 2 -16.03 -6.09 3.73
C GLY A 2 -16.10 -5.78 2.24
N ARG A 3 -16.28 -4.51 1.87
CA ARG A 3 -16.25 -4.09 0.46
C ARG A 3 -14.93 -4.54 -0.19
N LYS A 4 -15.00 -5.06 -1.42
CA LYS A 4 -13.83 -5.39 -2.22
C LYS A 4 -12.95 -4.13 -2.36
N ARG A 5 -11.66 -4.25 -2.01
CA ARG A 5 -10.69 -3.16 -2.19
C ARG A 5 -10.39 -3.03 -3.67
N VAL A 6 -10.22 -1.79 -4.14
CA VAL A 6 -9.92 -1.47 -5.54
C VAL A 6 -9.01 -0.26 -5.56
N ILE A 7 -7.98 -0.32 -6.41
CA ILE A 7 -7.17 0.81 -6.85
C ILE A 7 -7.50 1.02 -8.32
N ALA A 8 -7.95 2.21 -8.70
CA ALA A 8 -8.21 2.53 -10.10
C ALA A 8 -6.88 2.66 -10.86
N PRO A 9 -6.73 2.10 -12.07
CA PRO A 9 -5.48 2.17 -12.85
C PRO A 9 -4.89 3.58 -12.94
N GLU A 10 -5.74 4.57 -13.23
CA GLU A 10 -5.38 5.97 -13.36
C GLU A 10 -4.89 6.61 -12.05
N GLU A 11 -5.18 6.01 -10.90
CA GLU A 11 -4.73 6.46 -9.59
C GLU A 11 -3.48 5.74 -9.09
N ALA A 12 -2.91 4.78 -9.83
CA ALA A 12 -1.82 3.94 -9.36
C ALA A 12 -0.62 4.75 -8.84
N SER A 13 -0.17 5.76 -9.59
CA SER A 13 0.92 6.64 -9.15
C SER A 13 0.59 7.44 -7.89
N LEU A 14 -0.67 7.86 -7.76
CA LEU A 14 -1.13 8.62 -6.59
C LEU A 14 -1.22 7.72 -5.35
N TRP A 15 -1.67 6.48 -5.52
CA TRP A 15 -1.65 5.45 -4.48
C TRP A 15 -0.23 5.11 -4.04
N LEU A 16 0.69 4.89 -4.97
CA LEU A 16 2.10 4.63 -4.65
C LEU A 16 2.66 5.72 -3.73
N GLY A 17 2.46 7.00 -4.07
CA GLY A 17 2.89 8.11 -3.23
C GLY A 17 2.26 8.10 -1.83
N VAL A 18 0.94 7.88 -1.72
CA VAL A 18 0.27 7.83 -0.41
C VAL A 18 0.72 6.64 0.43
N LEU A 19 0.96 5.48 -0.19
CA LEU A 19 1.45 4.29 0.50
C LEU A 19 2.89 4.49 1.01
N LEU A 20 3.77 5.07 0.19
CA LEU A 20 5.13 5.39 0.59
C LEU A 20 5.14 6.40 1.74
N ASP A 21 4.38 7.50 1.62
CA ASP A 21 4.24 8.48 2.71
C ASP A 21 3.73 7.80 3.98
N ALA A 22 2.73 6.91 3.88
CA ALA A 22 2.16 6.25 5.04
C ALA A 22 3.09 5.22 5.72
N ALA A 23 3.91 4.51 4.94
CA ALA A 23 4.77 3.43 5.42
C ALA A 23 6.13 3.91 5.95
N PHE A 24 6.61 5.08 5.49
CA PHE A 24 7.96 5.57 5.78
C PHE A 24 8.00 6.89 6.56
N ASP A 25 6.92 7.68 6.59
CA ASP A 25 6.85 8.87 7.46
C ASP A 25 6.60 8.44 8.92
N PRO A 26 7.54 8.67 9.86
CA PRO A 26 7.37 8.27 11.25
C PRO A 26 6.25 9.04 11.97
N SER A 27 5.80 10.18 11.42
CA SER A 27 4.68 10.96 11.95
C SER A 27 3.32 10.49 11.43
N SER A 28 3.30 9.62 10.41
CA SER A 28 2.07 9.14 9.80
C SER A 28 1.36 8.10 10.65
N THR A 29 0.09 8.36 10.96
CA THR A 29 -0.80 7.42 11.67
C THR A 29 -1.78 6.68 10.74
N ALA A 30 -1.59 6.79 9.42
CA ALA A 30 -2.54 6.21 8.46
C ALA A 30 -2.35 4.72 8.19
N LEU A 31 -1.20 4.16 8.56
CA LEU A 31 -0.87 2.75 8.36
C LEU A 31 -0.06 2.24 9.54
N ASP A 32 -0.50 1.15 10.14
CA ASP A 32 0.24 0.48 11.21
C ASP A 32 0.77 -0.88 10.72
N LEU A 33 1.97 -0.86 10.12
CA LEU A 33 2.63 -2.06 9.62
C LEU A 33 3.06 -3.02 10.73
N LYS A 34 3.26 -2.52 11.96
CA LYS A 34 3.60 -3.37 13.10
C LYS A 34 2.39 -4.21 13.48
N ARG A 35 1.21 -3.57 13.62
CA ARG A 35 -0.05 -4.28 13.85
C ARG A 35 -0.33 -5.30 12.74
N SER A 36 -0.09 -4.95 11.47
CA SER A 36 -0.28 -5.90 10.38
C SER A 36 0.67 -7.09 10.45
N ALA A 37 1.94 -6.88 10.83
CA ALA A 37 2.88 -7.97 11.06
C ALA A 37 2.41 -8.88 12.20
N ASP A 38 1.91 -8.33 13.30
CA ASP A 38 1.36 -9.10 14.42
C ASP A 38 0.18 -9.97 13.96
N VAL A 39 -0.74 -9.41 13.17
CA VAL A 39 -1.87 -10.17 12.58
C VAL A 39 -1.35 -11.30 11.68
N LEU A 40 -0.39 -11.02 10.80
CA LEU A 40 0.19 -12.02 9.91
C LEU A 40 0.89 -13.14 10.69
N ASN A 41 1.60 -12.81 11.77
CA ASN A 41 2.23 -13.80 12.65
C ASN A 41 1.22 -14.71 13.34
N HIS A 42 0.01 -14.19 13.62
CA HIS A 42 -1.07 -15.01 14.17
C HIS A 42 -1.75 -15.89 13.12
N THR A 43 -1.88 -15.43 11.87
CA THR A 43 -2.59 -16.17 10.80
C THR A 43 -1.69 -17.11 9.99
N GLU A 44 -0.39 -16.80 9.90
CA GLU A 44 0.61 -17.55 9.15
C GLU A 44 1.78 -17.97 10.07
N PRO A 45 1.53 -18.93 10.98
CA PRO A 45 2.56 -19.36 11.92
C PRO A 45 3.75 -19.99 11.18
N GLY A 46 4.97 -19.64 11.59
CA GLY A 46 6.21 -20.18 11.02
C GLY A 46 7.02 -19.18 10.20
N ARG A 47 6.47 -17.98 9.93
CA ARG A 47 7.24 -16.84 9.42
C ARG A 47 7.32 -15.76 10.50
N ASP A 48 8.47 -15.11 10.65
CA ASP A 48 8.65 -13.97 11.55
C ASP A 48 8.36 -12.68 10.77
N TRP A 49 7.08 -12.37 10.55
CA TRP A 49 6.66 -11.15 9.89
C TRP A 49 6.99 -9.93 10.75
N GLN A 50 7.45 -8.87 10.09
CA GLN A 50 7.88 -7.63 10.71
C GLN A 50 7.50 -6.46 9.80
N ALA A 51 7.31 -5.27 10.37
CA ALA A 51 6.99 -4.06 9.62
C ALA A 51 7.99 -3.80 8.47
N ARG A 52 9.27 -4.11 8.68
CA ARG A 52 10.33 -3.98 7.67
C ARG A 52 10.10 -4.84 6.42
N HIS A 53 9.40 -5.96 6.53
CA HIS A 53 9.08 -6.80 5.38
C HIS A 53 8.06 -6.10 4.47
N GLY A 54 7.01 -5.50 5.05
CA GLY A 54 6.05 -4.69 4.29
C GLY A 54 6.69 -3.47 3.66
N GLN A 55 7.58 -2.79 4.38
CA GLN A 55 8.36 -1.67 3.84
C GLN A 55 9.28 -2.11 2.68
N ALA A 56 10.02 -3.20 2.84
CA ALA A 56 10.90 -3.72 1.81
C ALA A 56 10.13 -4.15 0.55
N GLU A 57 8.99 -4.83 0.70
CA GLU A 57 8.11 -5.20 -0.41
C GLU A 57 7.58 -3.95 -1.15
N LEU A 58 7.13 -2.93 -0.41
CA LEU A 58 6.64 -1.69 -1.03
C LEU A 58 7.76 -0.94 -1.77
N LEU A 59 8.97 -0.91 -1.19
CA LEU A 59 10.12 -0.27 -1.80
C LEU A 59 10.57 -1.01 -3.07
N ALA A 60 10.51 -2.34 -3.08
CA ALA A 60 10.79 -3.14 -4.26
C ALA A 60 9.81 -2.80 -5.40
N ILE A 61 8.50 -2.76 -5.11
CA ILE A 61 7.48 -2.31 -6.07
C ILE A 61 7.80 -0.89 -6.57
N ALA A 62 8.09 0.05 -5.67
CA ALA A 62 8.40 1.43 -6.04
C ALA A 62 9.65 1.52 -6.95
N SER A 63 10.68 0.72 -6.64
CA SER A 63 11.90 0.61 -7.43
C SER A 63 11.60 0.10 -8.84
N ASP A 64 10.88 -1.02 -8.96
CA ASP A 64 10.54 -1.62 -10.25
C ASP A 64 9.74 -0.65 -11.12
N LEU A 65 8.73 0.00 -10.55
CA LEU A 65 7.89 0.96 -11.28
C LEU A 65 8.64 2.23 -11.71
N THR A 66 9.74 2.57 -11.04
CA THR A 66 10.58 3.73 -11.37
C THR A 66 11.67 3.37 -12.38
N GLN A 67 12.28 2.20 -12.23
CA GLN A 67 13.37 1.74 -13.10
C GLN A 67 12.86 1.25 -14.45
N TYR A 68 11.66 0.64 -14.48
CA TYR A 68 11.07 0.03 -15.66
C TYR A 68 9.67 0.59 -15.94
N PRO A 69 9.51 1.91 -16.15
CA PRO A 69 8.20 2.53 -16.25
C PRO A 69 7.39 2.04 -17.46
N HIS A 70 8.05 1.59 -18.53
CA HIS A 70 7.36 1.10 -19.73
C HIS A 70 6.98 -0.38 -19.66
N ASP A 71 7.48 -1.12 -18.66
CA ASP A 71 7.24 -2.56 -18.52
C ASP A 71 5.91 -2.86 -17.79
N TYR A 72 5.34 -1.84 -17.14
CA TYR A 72 4.10 -1.95 -16.38
C TYR A 72 3.04 -0.98 -16.90
N SER A 73 1.94 -1.54 -17.40
CA SER A 73 0.70 -0.79 -17.63
C SER A 73 0.10 -0.28 -16.31
N ASP A 74 -0.72 0.78 -16.37
CA ASP A 74 -1.39 1.34 -15.20
C ASP A 74 -2.26 0.31 -14.45
N THR A 75 -2.86 -0.63 -15.17
CA THR A 75 -3.59 -1.77 -14.57
C THR A 75 -2.66 -2.66 -13.75
N GLN A 76 -1.51 -3.07 -14.31
CA GLN A 76 -0.55 -3.90 -13.58
C GLN A 76 0.03 -3.17 -12.36
N ARG A 77 0.28 -1.87 -12.47
CA ARG A 77 0.71 -1.03 -11.34
C ARG A 77 -0.34 -1.04 -10.22
N ALA A 78 -1.60 -0.82 -10.57
CA ALA A 78 -2.71 -0.85 -9.60
C ALA A 78 -2.85 -2.23 -8.95
N GLU A 79 -2.72 -3.32 -9.71
CA GLU A 79 -2.78 -4.69 -9.20
C GLU A 79 -1.65 -5.00 -8.22
N LEU A 80 -0.41 -4.60 -8.52
CA LEU A 80 0.74 -4.79 -7.61
C LEU A 80 0.53 -4.05 -6.29
N LEU A 81 0.10 -2.79 -6.35
CA LEU A 81 -0.18 -1.98 -5.17
C LEU A 81 -1.37 -2.54 -4.36
N LEU A 82 -2.41 -3.03 -5.06
CA LEU A 82 -3.56 -3.64 -4.42
C LEU A 82 -3.18 -4.94 -3.72
N ALA A 83 -2.40 -5.81 -4.35
CA ALA A 83 -1.94 -7.06 -3.76
C ALA A 83 -1.09 -6.80 -2.49
N TRP A 84 -0.20 -5.81 -2.54
CA TRP A 84 0.53 -5.38 -1.35
C TRP A 84 -0.43 -4.85 -0.26
N ALA A 85 -1.40 -4.02 -0.64
CA ALA A 85 -2.36 -3.46 0.32
C ALA A 85 -3.28 -4.52 0.93
N GLU A 86 -3.71 -5.52 0.16
CA GLU A 86 -4.51 -6.65 0.66
C GLU A 86 -3.79 -7.44 1.74
N ARG A 87 -2.47 -7.59 1.62
CA ARG A 87 -1.64 -8.26 2.62
C ARG A 87 -1.34 -7.39 3.84
N TRP A 88 -0.95 -6.14 3.63
CA TRP A 88 -0.35 -5.31 4.68
C TRP A 88 -1.27 -4.26 5.29
N VAL A 89 -2.40 -3.95 4.68
CA VAL A 89 -3.26 -2.85 5.13
C VAL A 89 -4.50 -3.43 5.83
N GLN A 90 -4.72 -3.03 7.08
CA GLN A 90 -5.95 -3.40 7.81
C GLN A 90 -7.16 -2.60 7.30
N ALA A 91 -8.37 -3.07 7.59
CA ALA A 91 -9.60 -2.43 7.09
C ALA A 91 -9.72 -0.95 7.48
N ASP A 92 -9.36 -0.59 8.71
CA ASP A 92 -9.42 0.80 9.19
C ASP A 92 -8.34 1.68 8.55
N ASP A 93 -7.13 1.13 8.34
CA ASP A 93 -6.03 1.84 7.67
C ASP A 93 -6.37 2.10 6.21
N TRP A 94 -7.02 1.13 5.55
CA TRP A 94 -7.50 1.29 4.19
C TRP A 94 -8.43 2.50 4.04
N GLN A 95 -9.37 2.70 4.97
CA GLN A 95 -10.25 3.88 4.96
C GLN A 95 -9.48 5.19 5.12
N ARG A 96 -8.46 5.22 6.00
CA ARG A 96 -7.60 6.40 6.19
C ARG A 96 -6.81 6.73 4.93
N LEU A 97 -6.24 5.71 4.28
CA LEU A 97 -5.48 5.85 3.04
C LEU A 97 -6.37 6.33 1.89
N GLN A 98 -7.58 5.77 1.73
CA GLN A 98 -8.57 6.27 0.76
C GLN A 98 -8.90 7.75 0.99
N GLY A 99 -9.03 8.17 2.25
CA GLY A 99 -9.21 9.58 2.61
C GLY A 99 -8.04 10.47 2.16
N ARG A 100 -6.80 9.99 2.32
CA ARG A 100 -5.59 10.70 1.85
C ARG A 100 -5.52 10.77 0.33
N VAL A 101 -5.81 9.66 -0.36
CA VAL A 101 -5.88 9.59 -1.83
C VAL A 101 -6.90 10.59 -2.37
N ARG A 102 -8.12 10.60 -1.82
CA ARG A 102 -9.15 11.56 -2.21
C ARG A 102 -8.69 13.02 -2.04
N LYS A 103 -8.05 13.34 -0.91
CA LYS A 103 -7.50 14.68 -0.66
C LYS A 103 -6.39 15.05 -1.64
N ARG A 104 -5.50 14.12 -1.98
CA ARG A 104 -4.40 14.35 -2.93
C ARG A 104 -4.93 14.54 -4.36
N ARG A 105 -5.93 13.75 -4.76
CA ARG A 105 -6.62 13.88 -6.05
C ARG A 105 -7.29 15.25 -6.20
N GLN A 106 -7.98 15.73 -5.17
CA GLN A 106 -8.62 17.06 -5.18
C GLN A 106 -7.64 18.23 -5.27
N ARG A 107 -6.37 18.04 -4.90
CA ARG A 107 -5.32 19.07 -5.02
C ARG A 107 -4.63 19.07 -6.38
N ALA A 108 -4.73 17.97 -7.12
CA ALA A 108 -4.11 17.80 -8.43
C ALA A 108 -5.08 18.12 -9.59
N ALA A 109 -6.37 18.29 -9.28
CA ALA A 109 -7.41 18.78 -10.18
C ALA A 109 -7.52 20.30 -10.09
#